data_AF-A0A101EDK1-F1
#
_entry.id   AF-A0A101EDK1-F1
#
_cell.length_a   1.000
_cell.length_b   1.000
_cell.length_c   1.000
_cell.angle_alpha   90.00
_cell.angle_beta   90.00
_cell.angle_gamma   90.00
#
_symmetry.space_group_name_H-M   'P 1'
#
loop_
_entity.id
_entity.type
_entity.pdbx_description
1 polymer ?
#
loop_
_entity_poly.entity_id
_entity_poly.type
_entity_poly.pdbx_seq_one_letter_code
_entity_poly.pdbx_strand_id
1 'polypeptide(L)'
;MKAELFALLTAACWGIGSFFEKKGLALGNIPPFVGAVMRTSISLLILLFLAWPNIQTAFKAGLKPFLLVAFGGGLLAGALGIAMFYTALKTGDIGKVLPIAFTSPLFGVLISLILGTESLSLKNVVGMVLTISGIVVLTMR
;
A
#
# COMPACT_ATOMS: atom_id res chain seq x y z
N MET A 1 -4.22 4.11 20.39
CA MET A 1 -3.81 5.52 20.14
C MET A 1 -2.49 5.69 19.37
N LYS A 2 -1.39 5.00 19.70
CA LYS A 2 -0.11 5.17 18.97
C LYS A 2 -0.15 4.60 17.54
N ALA A 3 -0.79 3.44 17.34
CA ALA A 3 -0.85 2.78 16.04
C ALA A 3 -1.68 3.56 15.01
N GLU A 4 -2.79 4.13 15.46
CA GLU A 4 -3.72 4.94 14.68
C GLU A 4 -3.06 6.24 14.21
N LEU A 5 -2.23 6.85 15.06
CA LEU A 5 -1.41 8.00 14.66
C LEU A 5 -0.41 7.64 13.55
N PHE A 6 0.31 6.51 13.68
CA PHE A 6 1.22 6.05 12.63
C PHE A 6 0.47 5.70 11.33
N ALA A 7 -0.74 5.15 11.43
CA ALA A 7 -1.59 4.89 10.27
C ALA A 7 -2.02 6.19 9.56
N LEU A 8 -2.38 7.23 10.32
CA LEU A 8 -2.69 8.56 9.76
C LEU A 8 -1.48 9.20 9.09
N LEU A 9 -0.30 9.13 9.72
CA LEU A 9 0.95 9.60 9.10
C LEU A 9 1.28 8.81 7.84
N THR A 10 1.04 7.50 7.83
CA THR A 10 1.19 6.66 6.63
C THR A 10 0.26 7.13 5.51
N ALA A 11 -1.00 7.39 5.82
CA ALA A 11 -1.97 7.91 4.85
C ALA A 11 -1.54 9.27 4.28
N ALA A 12 -1.02 10.18 5.13
CA ALA A 12 -0.48 11.46 4.68
C ALA A 12 0.73 11.28 3.76
N CYS A 13 1.69 10.43 4.14
CA CYS A 13 2.86 10.12 3.30
C CYS A 13 2.47 9.53 1.95
N TRP A 14 1.53 8.57 1.91
CA TRP A 14 1.07 7.98 0.66
C TRP A 14 0.32 8.99 -0.22
N GLY A 15 -0.56 9.81 0.35
CA GLY A 15 -1.30 10.82 -0.40
C GLY A 15 -0.37 11.88 -1.02
N ILE A 16 0.51 12.46 -0.21
CA ILE A 16 1.49 13.47 -0.66
C ILE A 16 2.48 12.84 -1.64
N GLY A 17 3.02 11.66 -1.33
CA GLY A 17 3.96 10.94 -2.18
C GLY A 17 3.37 10.65 -3.56
N SER A 18 2.14 10.14 -3.63
CA SER A 18 1.47 9.80 -4.89
C SER A 18 1.24 11.01 -5.80
N PHE A 19 1.04 12.20 -5.23
CA PHE A 19 0.99 13.45 -6.01
C PHE A 19 2.32 13.71 -6.72
N PHE A 20 3.45 13.59 -6.02
CA PHE A 20 4.77 13.77 -6.61
C PHE A 20 5.14 12.64 -7.57
N GLU A 21 4.79 11.38 -7.26
CA GLU A 21 4.98 10.23 -8.15
C GLU A 21 4.28 10.47 -9.49
N LYS A 22 2.98 10.83 -9.46
CA LYS A 22 2.21 11.13 -10.68
C LYS A 22 2.83 12.29 -11.46
N LYS A 23 3.16 13.40 -10.77
CA LYS A 23 3.77 14.57 -11.42
C LYS A 23 5.11 14.23 -12.06
N GLY A 24 5.95 13.46 -11.38
CA GLY A 24 7.25 13.02 -11.90
C GLY A 24 7.12 12.09 -13.11
N LEU A 25 6.20 11.12 -13.05
CA LEU A 25 5.89 10.23 -14.18
C LEU A 25 5.46 11.02 -15.42
N ALA A 26 4.61 12.03 -15.24
CA ALA A 26 4.13 12.88 -16.32
C ALA A 26 5.23 13.78 -16.90
N LEU A 27 5.98 14.50 -16.05
CA LEU A 27 7.03 15.43 -16.50
C LEU A 27 8.15 14.74 -17.26
N GLY A 28 8.59 13.56 -16.80
CA GLY A 28 9.67 12.81 -17.45
C GLY A 28 9.19 11.81 -18.51
N ASN A 29 7.89 11.75 -18.81
CA ASN A 29 7.26 10.68 -19.59
C ASN A 29 7.73 9.27 -19.18
N ILE A 30 7.96 9.06 -17.89
CA ILE A 30 8.62 7.87 -17.37
C ILE A 30 7.67 6.67 -17.50
N PRO A 31 8.11 5.52 -18.06
CA PRO A 31 7.29 4.31 -18.06
C PRO A 31 6.94 3.86 -16.63
N PRO A 32 5.73 3.32 -16.37
CA PRO A 32 5.28 2.97 -15.02
C PRO A 32 6.26 2.09 -14.25
N PHE A 33 6.77 1.03 -14.88
CA PHE A 33 7.70 0.10 -14.24
C PHE A 33 9.07 0.75 -13.94
N VAL A 34 9.53 1.67 -14.78
CA VAL A 34 10.77 2.42 -14.52
C VAL A 34 10.58 3.33 -13.30
N GLY A 35 9.46 4.03 -13.21
CA GLY A 35 9.13 4.85 -12.04
C GLY A 35 9.01 4.01 -10.76
N ALA A 36 8.43 2.82 -10.85
CA ALA A 36 8.32 1.88 -9.72
C ALA A 36 9.71 1.42 -9.24
N VAL A 37 10.63 1.12 -10.15
CA VAL A 37 12.03 0.80 -9.82
C VAL A 37 12.69 1.98 -9.13
N MET A 38 12.62 3.19 -9.70
CA MET A 38 13.22 4.40 -9.12
C MET A 38 12.77 4.63 -7.66
N ARG A 39 11.45 4.61 -7.43
CA ARG A 39 10.84 4.70 -6.10
C ARG A 39 11.35 3.62 -5.16
N THR A 40 11.35 2.37 -5.62
CA THR A 40 11.69 1.22 -4.77
C THR A 40 13.16 1.21 -4.41
N SER A 41 14.04 1.63 -5.34
CA SER A 41 15.47 1.80 -5.07
C SER A 41 15.73 2.85 -3.99
N ILE A 42 15.08 4.02 -4.07
CA ILE A 42 15.21 5.06 -3.04
C ILE A 42 14.66 4.57 -1.69
N SER A 43 13.49 3.94 -1.72
CA SER A 43 12.86 3.37 -0.51
C SER A 43 13.74 2.30 0.14
N LEU A 44 14.36 1.43 -0.65
CA LEU A 44 15.27 0.39 -0.16
C LEU A 44 16.47 1.00 0.56
N LEU A 45 17.11 2.03 0.00
CA LEU A 45 18.25 2.69 0.64
C LEU A 45 17.88 3.29 2.00
N ILE A 46 16.75 4.00 2.07
CA ILE A 46 16.26 4.60 3.33
C ILE A 46 15.89 3.51 4.34
N LEU A 47 15.17 2.47 3.91
CA LEU A 47 14.76 1.38 4.80
C LEU A 47 15.96 0.56 5.30
N LEU A 48 16.99 0.33 4.48
CA LEU A 48 18.23 -0.32 4.90
C LEU A 48 18.95 0.51 5.96
N PHE A 49 19.04 1.83 5.77
CA PHE A 49 19.63 2.73 6.76
C PHE A 49 18.87 2.67 8.10
N LEU A 50 17.54 2.75 8.07
CA LEU A 50 16.70 2.69 9.27
C LEU A 50 16.72 1.31 9.94
N ALA A 51 16.79 0.24 9.15
CA ALA A 51 16.83 -1.13 9.65
C ALA A 51 18.23 -1.55 10.14
N TRP A 52 19.28 -0.82 9.78
CA TRP A 52 20.68 -1.18 10.06
C TRP A 52 20.95 -1.62 11.51
N PRO A 53 20.45 -0.91 12.56
CA PRO A 53 20.71 -1.31 13.94
C PRO A 53 20.15 -2.69 14.30
N ASN A 54 19.11 -3.14 13.60
CA ASN A 54 18.38 -4.37 13.90
C ASN A 54 18.38 -5.37 12.74
N ILE A 55 19.15 -5.15 11.67
CA ILE A 55 19.08 -5.96 10.44
C ILE A 55 19.41 -7.44 10.69
N GLN A 56 20.20 -7.72 11.72
CA GLN A 56 20.54 -9.08 12.16
C GLN A 56 19.32 -9.91 12.58
N THR A 57 18.22 -9.27 13.00
CA THR A 57 16.98 -9.95 13.38
C THR A 57 16.34 -10.68 12.21
N ALA A 58 16.55 -10.21 10.97
CA ALA A 58 16.05 -10.87 9.77
C ALA A 58 16.62 -12.28 9.62
N PHE A 59 17.90 -12.49 9.96
CA PHE A 59 18.55 -13.79 9.91
C PHE A 59 18.15 -14.71 11.08
N LYS A 60 17.61 -14.14 12.15
CA LYS A 60 17.16 -14.89 13.35
C LYS A 60 15.66 -15.22 13.32
N ALA A 61 14.87 -14.56 12.46
CA ALA A 61 13.42 -14.73 12.39
C ALA A 61 12.96 -16.10 11.86
N GLY A 62 13.86 -16.86 11.22
CA GLY A 62 13.54 -18.14 10.61
C GLY A 62 12.84 -18.03 9.25
N LEU A 63 12.71 -19.16 8.56
CA LEU A 63 12.26 -19.19 7.17
C LEU A 63 10.79 -18.80 6.99
N LYS A 64 9.89 -19.23 7.89
CA LYS A 64 8.45 -18.99 7.73
C LYS A 64 8.08 -17.49 7.79
N PRO A 65 8.51 -16.70 8.79
CA PRO A 65 8.25 -15.25 8.80
C PRO A 65 8.87 -14.54 7.60
N PHE A 66 10.08 -14.94 7.19
CA PHE A 66 10.72 -14.42 6.00
C PHE A 66 9.87 -14.65 4.75
N LEU A 67 9.37 -15.88 4.53
CA LEU A 67 8.52 -16.20 3.37
C LEU A 67 7.20 -15.42 3.38
N LEU A 68 6.58 -15.23 4.55
CA LEU A 68 5.34 -14.44 4.66
C LEU A 68 5.58 -12.96 4.31
N VAL A 69 6.66 -12.36 4.80
CA VAL A 69 7.04 -10.97 4.46
C VAL A 69 7.44 -10.86 2.98
N ALA A 70 8.21 -11.82 2.47
CA ALA A 70 8.63 -11.84 1.07
C ALA A 70 7.44 -12.00 0.12
N PHE A 71 6.50 -12.88 0.43
CA PHE A 71 5.31 -13.10 -0.38
C PHE A 71 4.33 -11.93 -0.29
N GLY A 72 3.90 -11.56 0.92
CA GLY A 72 2.90 -10.51 1.12
C GLY A 72 3.44 -9.11 0.85
N GLY A 73 4.56 -8.77 1.48
CA GLY A 73 5.18 -7.45 1.37
C GLY A 73 6.02 -7.27 0.11
N GLY A 74 6.86 -8.25 -0.21
CA GLY A 74 7.76 -8.18 -1.37
C GLY A 74 7.03 -8.36 -2.71
N LEU A 75 6.41 -9.53 -2.91
CA LEU A 75 5.79 -9.90 -4.19
C LEU A 75 4.44 -9.21 -4.40
N LEU A 76 3.48 -9.41 -3.50
CA LEU A 76 2.11 -8.90 -3.69
C LEU A 76 2.05 -7.38 -3.57
N ALA A 77 2.45 -6.82 -2.42
CA ALA A 77 2.35 -5.39 -2.19
C ALA A 77 3.45 -4.59 -2.92
N GLY A 78 4.71 -5.03 -2.81
CA GLY A 78 5.88 -4.28 -3.26
C GLY A 78 6.17 -4.36 -4.76
N ALA A 79 5.93 -5.51 -5.40
CA ALA A 79 6.15 -5.68 -6.83
C ALA A 79 4.85 -5.53 -7.63
N LEU A 80 3.91 -6.47 -7.49
CA LEU A 80 2.69 -6.50 -8.31
C LEU A 80 1.77 -5.31 -8.03
N GLY A 81 1.54 -5.01 -6.75
CA GLY A 81 0.72 -3.89 -6.32
C GLY A 81 1.27 -2.55 -6.81
N ILE A 82 2.58 -2.33 -6.67
CA ILE A 82 3.21 -1.08 -7.14
C ILE A 82 3.24 -1.00 -8.66
N ALA A 83 3.48 -2.10 -9.36
CA ALA A 83 3.43 -2.15 -10.82
C ALA A 83 2.03 -1.74 -11.36
N MET A 84 0.97 -2.30 -10.77
CA MET A 84 -0.42 -1.95 -11.11
C MET A 84 -0.73 -0.49 -10.71
N PHE A 85 -0.33 -0.06 -9.51
CA PHE A 85 -0.56 1.29 -9.01
C PHE A 85 0.10 2.37 -9.88
N TYR A 86 1.36 2.18 -10.28
CA TYR A 86 2.06 3.12 -11.17
C TYR A 86 1.45 3.17 -12.56
N THR A 87 0.94 2.03 -13.05
CA THR A 87 0.23 1.97 -14.32
C THR A 87 -1.07 2.77 -14.26
N ALA A 88 -1.83 2.62 -13.16
CA ALA A 88 -3.03 3.38 -12.89
C ALA A 88 -2.74 4.89 -12.68
N LEU A 89 -1.69 5.24 -11.94
CA LEU A 89 -1.30 6.65 -11.72
C LEU A 89 -0.90 7.37 -13.01
N LYS A 90 -0.21 6.68 -13.92
CA LYS A 90 0.22 7.27 -15.21
C LYS A 90 -0.97 7.55 -16.13
N THR A 91 -1.99 6.69 -16.10
CA THR A 91 -3.10 6.72 -17.07
C THR A 91 -4.38 7.36 -16.53
N GLY A 92 -4.61 7.27 -15.22
CA GLY A 92 -5.84 7.67 -14.55
C GLY A 92 -5.72 8.95 -13.73
N ASP A 93 -6.87 9.52 -13.34
CA ASP A 93 -6.93 10.66 -12.44
C ASP A 93 -6.54 10.27 -11.00
N ILE A 94 -5.74 11.11 -10.32
CA ILE A 94 -5.24 10.77 -8.97
C ILE A 94 -6.38 10.74 -7.94
N GLY A 95 -7.39 11.59 -8.11
CA GLY A 95 -8.58 11.64 -7.27
C GLY A 95 -9.50 10.43 -7.46
N LYS A 96 -9.39 9.69 -8.57
CA LYS A 96 -10.07 8.39 -8.74
C LYS A 96 -9.19 7.21 -8.32
N VAL A 97 -7.91 7.22 -8.71
CA VAL A 97 -6.98 6.10 -8.47
C VAL A 97 -6.73 5.89 -6.97
N LEU A 98 -6.47 6.96 -6.20
CA LEU A 98 -6.13 6.81 -4.78
C LEU A 98 -7.28 6.25 -3.94
N PRO A 99 -8.52 6.78 -4.00
CA PRO A 99 -9.63 6.20 -3.24
C PRO A 99 -9.89 4.74 -3.57
N ILE A 100 -9.80 4.35 -4.86
CA ILE A 100 -9.95 2.96 -5.27
C ILE A 100 -8.81 2.10 -4.72
N ALA A 101 -7.56 2.54 -4.83
CA ALA A 101 -6.40 1.80 -4.29
C ALA A 101 -6.48 1.62 -2.76
N PHE A 102 -7.01 2.63 -2.05
CA PHE A 102 -7.21 2.59 -0.60
C PHE A 102 -8.42 1.75 -0.15
N THR A 103 -9.09 1.03 -1.07
CA THR A 103 -9.99 -0.08 -0.72
C THR A 103 -9.24 -1.34 -0.28
N SER A 104 -7.90 -1.36 -0.33
CA SER A 104 -7.06 -2.48 0.09
C SER A 104 -7.38 -3.09 1.47
N PRO A 105 -7.85 -2.34 2.50
CA PRO A 105 -8.25 -2.96 3.77
C PRO A 105 -9.39 -3.98 3.62
N LEU A 106 -10.28 -3.81 2.64
CA LEU A 106 -11.38 -4.76 2.38
C LEU A 106 -10.86 -6.15 2.00
N PHE A 107 -9.79 -6.19 1.20
CA PHE A 107 -9.17 -7.45 0.80
C PHE A 107 -8.41 -8.10 1.96
N GLY A 108 -7.81 -7.31 2.85
CA GLY A 108 -7.20 -7.81 4.08
C GLY A 108 -8.23 -8.49 5.00
N VAL A 109 -9.38 -7.84 5.21
CA VAL A 109 -10.50 -8.41 5.97
C VAL A 109 -11.04 -9.66 5.30
N LEU A 110 -11.22 -9.66 3.97
CA LEU A 110 -11.69 -10.82 3.22
C LEU A 110 -10.78 -12.04 3.42
N ILE A 111 -9.46 -11.85 3.31
CA ILE A 111 -8.50 -12.94 3.55
C ILE A 111 -8.53 -13.38 5.01
N SER A 112 -8.64 -12.45 5.97
CA SER A 112 -8.77 -12.78 7.40
C SER A 112 -9.98 -13.67 7.68
N LEU A 113 -11.10 -13.44 6.97
CA LEU A 113 -12.30 -14.25 7.08
C LEU A 113 -12.15 -15.63 6.42
N ILE A 114 -11.56 -15.69 5.23
CA ILE A 114 -11.31 -16.95 4.52
C ILE A 114 -10.40 -17.85 5.35
N LEU A 115 -9.39 -17.27 6.01
CA LEU A 115 -8.45 -18.00 6.87
C LEU A 115 -8.98 -18.24 8.28
N GLY A 116 -10.16 -17.71 8.63
CA GLY A 116 -10.78 -17.86 9.94
C GLY A 116 -9.99 -17.21 11.08
N THR A 117 -9.15 -16.21 10.78
CA THR A 117 -8.30 -15.55 11.79
C THR A 117 -9.04 -14.50 12.60
N GLU A 118 -10.09 -13.89 12.04
CA GLU A 118 -10.93 -12.90 12.73
C GLU A 118 -12.40 -13.10 12.37
N SER A 119 -13.30 -12.69 13.29
CA SER A 119 -14.74 -12.65 13.04
C SER A 119 -15.19 -11.22 12.72
N LEU A 120 -16.12 -11.08 11.77
CA LEU A 120 -16.74 -9.79 11.46
C LEU A 120 -17.70 -9.39 12.58
N SER A 121 -17.39 -8.30 13.27
CA SER A 121 -18.40 -7.61 14.08
C SER A 121 -19.36 -6.82 13.18
N LEU A 122 -20.60 -6.62 13.64
CA LEU A 122 -21.57 -5.76 12.94
C LEU A 122 -21.03 -4.33 12.74
N LYS A 123 -20.24 -3.83 13.70
CA LYS A 123 -19.59 -2.52 13.59
C LYS A 123 -18.59 -2.47 12.43
N ASN A 124 -17.81 -3.54 12.23
CA ASN A 124 -16.84 -3.62 11.13
C ASN A 124 -17.57 -3.63 9.78
N VAL A 125 -18.68 -4.36 9.68
CA VAL A 125 -19.51 -4.40 8.46
C VAL A 125 -20.05 -3.01 8.11
N VAL A 126 -20.67 -2.33 9.09
CA VAL A 126 -21.20 -0.98 8.88
C VAL A 126 -20.08 -0.01 8.49
N GLY A 127 -18.93 -0.06 9.17
CA GLY A 127 -17.77 0.75 8.84
C GLY A 127 -17.28 0.53 7.40
N MET A 128 -17.14 -0.72 6.97
CA MET A 128 -16.76 -1.06 5.59
C MET A 128 -17.75 -0.52 4.56
N VAL A 129 -19.06 -0.70 4.79
CA VAL A 129 -20.10 -0.18 3.88
C VAL A 129 -20.01 1.34 3.76
N LEU A 130 -19.82 2.06 4.88
CA LEU A 130 -19.65 3.51 4.88
C LEU A 130 -18.38 3.95 4.14
N THR A 131 -17.26 3.25 4.35
CA THR A 131 -15.99 3.52 3.64
C THR A 131 -16.14 3.32 2.13
N ILE A 132 -16.73 2.19 1.70
CA ILE A 132 -16.97 1.91 0.28
C ILE A 132 -17.88 2.97 -0.32
N SER A 133 -18.99 3.29 0.35
CA SER A 133 -19.95 4.30 -0.13
C SER A 133 -19.29 5.66 -0.29
N GLY A 134 -18.44 6.07 0.66
CA GLY A 134 -17.66 7.31 0.55
C GLY A 134 -16.70 7.30 -0.65
N ILE A 135 -16.01 6.18 -0.89
CA ILE A 135 -15.12 6.03 -2.06
C ILE A 135 -15.91 6.09 -3.36
N VAL A 136 -17.07 5.43 -3.43
CA VAL A 136 -17.97 5.48 -4.59
C VAL A 136 -18.39 6.93 -4.87
N VAL A 137 -18.86 7.66 -3.86
CA VAL A 137 -19.25 9.07 -4.02
C VAL A 137 -18.07 9.94 -4.49
N LEU A 138 -16.86 9.73 -3.96
CA LEU A 138 -15.66 10.48 -4.38
C LEU A 138 -15.24 10.17 -5.82
N THR A 139 -15.50 8.96 -6.31
CA THR A 139 -15.02 8.47 -7.60
C THR A 139 -16.07 8.63 -8.72
N MET A 140 -17.35 8.72 -8.35
CA MET A 140 -18.47 8.99 -9.26
C MET A 140 -18.37 10.43 -9.80
N ARG A 141 -17.95 10.50 -11.06
CA ARG A 141 -17.98 11.66 -11.95
C ARG A 141 -18.16 11.14 -13.36
#